data_AF-A0A523YNG6-F1
#
_entry.id   AF-A0A523YNG6-F1
#
_cell.length_a   1.000
_cell.length_b   1.000
_cell.length_c   1.000
_cell.angle_alpha   90.00
_cell.angle_beta   90.00
_cell.angle_gamma   90.00
#
_symmetry.space_group_name_H-M   'P 1'
#
loop_
_entity.id
_entity.type
_entity.pdbx_description
1 polymer ?
#
loop_
_entity_poly.entity_id
_entity_poly.type
_entity_poly.pdbx_seq_one_letter_code
_entity_poly.pdbx_strand_id
1 'polypeptide(L)' 'RSINGLDFDSIDEQPAYLFFLLLAPENSAGMHLTALARISRMLKNGNFRQRLMGAKSREEIYKIIIDMDEEL' A
#
# COMPACT_ATOMS: atom_id res chain seq x y z
N ARG A 1 5.72 5.87 -1.68
CA ARG A 1 5.15 6.89 -0.77
C ARG A 1 5.67 8.26 -1.18
N SER A 2 4.78 9.22 -1.39
CA SER A 2 5.11 10.65 -1.51
C SER A 2 4.71 11.37 -0.23
N ILE A 3 5.55 12.28 0.27
CA ILE A 3 5.24 13.08 1.48
C ILE A 3 4.30 14.23 1.13
N ASN A 4 4.49 14.86 -0.03
CA ASN A 4 3.70 16.01 -0.47
C ASN A 4 2.47 15.60 -1.29
N GLY A 5 2.25 14.29 -1.46
CA GLY A 5 1.27 13.76 -2.42
C GLY A 5 1.73 13.94 -3.85
N LEU A 6 0.97 13.42 -4.80
CA LEU A 6 1.04 13.75 -6.21
C LEU A 6 -0.38 14.04 -6.70
N ASP A 7 -0.49 15.01 -7.60
CA ASP A 7 -1.68 15.14 -8.42
C ASP A 7 -1.77 13.90 -9.32
N PHE A 8 -2.86 13.16 -9.19
CA PHE A 8 -3.05 11.86 -9.83
C PHE A 8 -4.48 11.68 -10.35
N ASP A 9 -5.24 12.77 -10.49
CA ASP A 9 -6.65 12.74 -10.88
C ASP A 9 -7.46 11.70 -10.08
N SER A 10 -7.22 11.66 -8.76
CA SER A 10 -7.94 10.75 -7.86
C SER A 10 -9.44 11.02 -7.92
N ILE A 11 -10.26 9.98 -7.76
CA ILE A 11 -11.74 10.07 -7.81
C ILE A 11 -12.29 11.05 -6.75
N ASP A 12 -11.61 11.17 -5.61
CA ASP A 12 -11.96 12.08 -4.51
C ASP A 12 -11.33 13.48 -4.64
N GLU A 13 -10.69 13.76 -5.78
CA GLU A 13 -9.97 15.00 -6.08
C GLU A 13 -8.85 15.32 -5.08
N GLN A 14 -8.40 14.34 -4.29
CA GLN A 14 -7.29 14.50 -3.35
C GLN A 14 -5.96 14.02 -3.94
N PRO A 15 -4.81 14.59 -3.52
CA PRO A 15 -3.51 14.08 -3.92
C PRO A 15 -3.32 12.61 -3.49
N ALA A 16 -2.66 11.82 -4.34
CA ALA A 16 -2.30 10.44 -4.02
C ALA A 16 -0.96 10.36 -3.29
N TYR A 17 -0.90 9.67 -2.15
CA TYR A 17 0.30 9.59 -1.30
C TYR A 17 0.96 8.21 -1.29
N LEU A 18 0.15 7.15 -1.42
CA LEU A 18 0.58 5.76 -1.34
C LEU A 18 0.33 5.09 -2.68
N PHE A 19 1.38 4.48 -3.23
CA PHE A 19 1.35 3.74 -4.48
C PHE A 19 1.92 2.35 -4.23
N PHE A 20 1.24 1.33 -4.76
CA PHE A 20 1.66 -0.06 -4.70
C PHE A 20 1.73 -0.59 -6.12
N LEU A 21 2.88 -1.14 -6.48
CA LEU A 21 3.10 -1.80 -7.76
C LEU A 21 3.15 -3.30 -7.52
N LEU A 22 2.27 -4.04 -8.19
CA LEU A 22 2.25 -5.49 -8.19
C LEU A 22 2.84 -5.96 -9.52
N LEU A 23 3.94 -6.71 -9.45
CA LEU A 23 4.58 -7.33 -10.60
C LEU A 23 4.39 -8.83 -10.50
N ALA A 24 3.91 -9.43 -11.57
CA ALA A 24 3.65 -10.86 -11.62
C ALA A 24 3.86 -11.39 -13.05
N PRO A 25 4.36 -12.62 -13.23
CA PRO A 25 4.43 -13.27 -14.54
C PRO A 25 3.05 -13.38 -15.20
N GLU A 26 2.97 -13.31 -16.53
CA GLU A 26 1.69 -13.37 -17.27
C GLU A 26 0.84 -14.60 -16.94
N ASN A 27 1.49 -15.73 -16.67
CA ASN A 27 0.85 -17.01 -16.37
C ASN A 27 0.48 -17.19 -14.88
N SER A 28 0.65 -16.17 -14.04
CA SER A 28 0.36 -16.23 -12.59
C SER A 28 -1.05 -15.73 -12.23
N ALA A 29 -2.02 -15.95 -13.13
CA ALA A 29 -3.40 -15.57 -12.93
C ALA A 29 -3.92 -16.05 -11.56
N GLY A 30 -4.36 -15.12 -10.71
CA GLY A 30 -4.86 -15.39 -9.36
C GLY A 30 -3.93 -14.92 -8.24
N MET A 31 -2.62 -15.14 -8.32
CA MET A 31 -1.71 -14.77 -7.22
C MET A 31 -1.62 -13.24 -7.04
N HIS A 32 -1.55 -12.49 -8.14
CA HIS A 32 -1.55 -11.03 -8.10
C HIS A 32 -2.89 -10.46 -7.62
N LEU A 33 -4.03 -11.14 -7.90
CA LEU A 33 -5.34 -10.75 -7.38
C LEU A 33 -5.43 -10.95 -5.87
N THR A 34 -4.89 -12.07 -5.36
CA THR A 34 -4.79 -12.30 -3.92
C THR A 34 -3.93 -11.23 -3.24
N ALA A 35 -2.78 -10.89 -3.81
CA ALA A 35 -1.92 -9.82 -3.30
C ALA A 35 -2.63 -8.45 -3.31
N LEU A 36 -3.33 -8.12 -4.40
CA LEU A 36 -4.12 -6.90 -4.52
C LEU A 36 -5.24 -6.84 -3.47
N ALA A 37 -5.94 -7.96 -3.23
CA ALA A 37 -7.00 -8.03 -2.23
C ALA A 37 -6.45 -7.81 -0.81
N ARG A 38 -5.30 -8.42 -0.47
CA ARG A 38 -4.62 -8.21 0.82
C ARG A 38 -4.23 -6.74 1.00
N ILE A 39 -3.51 -6.16 0.04
CA ILE A 39 -3.12 -4.74 0.10
C ILE A 39 -4.36 -3.84 0.23
N SER A 40 -5.43 -4.11 -0.53
CA SER A 40 -6.67 -3.33 -0.44
C SER A 40 -7.31 -3.42 0.95
N ARG A 41 -7.27 -4.58 1.61
CA ARG A 41 -7.76 -4.77 2.98
C ARG A 41 -6.90 -4.00 3.99
N MET A 42 -5.57 -4.08 3.88
CA MET A 42 -4.64 -3.31 4.71
C MET A 42 -4.89 -1.80 4.57
N LEU A 43 -5.07 -1.34 3.33
CA LEU A 43 -5.28 0.08 3.03
C LEU A 43 -6.61 0.62 3.52
N LYS A 44 -7.60 -0.22 3.86
CA LYS A 44 -8.82 0.25 4.55
C LYS A 44 -8.53 0.65 6.01
N ASN A 45 -7.50 0.08 6.64
CA ASN A 45 -7.11 0.42 8.00
C ASN A 45 -6.43 1.80 8.06
N GLY A 46 -7.08 2.75 8.75
CA GLY A 46 -6.56 4.12 8.90
C GLY A 46 -5.25 4.22 9.68
N ASN A 47 -5.07 3.39 10.72
CA ASN A 47 -3.85 3.35 11.51
C ASN A 47 -2.67 2.84 10.66
N PHE A 48 -2.90 1.81 9.83
CA PHE A 48 -1.90 1.32 8.89
C PHE A 48 -1.40 2.44 7.95
N ARG A 49 -2.33 3.20 7.35
CA ARG A 49 -1.98 4.33 6.48
C ARG A 49 -1.18 5.41 7.24
N GLN A 50 -1.58 5.74 8.46
CA GLN A 50 -0.87 6.71 9.30
C GLN A 50 0.55 6.25 9.64
N ARG A 51 0.74 4.99 10.04
CA ARG A 51 2.06 4.41 10.29
C ARG A 51 2.95 4.48 9.06
N LEU A 52 2.42 4.08 7.89
CA LEU A 52 3.16 4.17 6.62
C LEU A 52 3.57 5.61 6.27
N MET A 53 2.72 6.60 6.53
CA MET A 53 3.04 8.01 6.30
C MET A 53 4.04 8.55 7.32
N GLY A 54 3.99 8.07 8.57
CA GLY A 54 4.88 8.48 9.65
C GLY A 54 6.29 7.91 9.59
N ALA A 55 6.47 6.75 8.93
CA ALA A 55 7.73 6.01 8.90
C ALA A 55 8.92 6.85 8.42
N LYS A 56 10.06 6.73 9.10
CA LYS A 56 11.27 7.52 8.88
C LYS A 56 12.30 6.84 8.00
N SER A 57 12.16 5.53 7.76
CA SER A 57 13.07 4.77 6.91
C SER A 57 12.35 3.73 6.05
N ARG A 58 13.08 3.16 5.09
CA ARG A 58 12.56 2.08 4.22
C ARG A 58 12.32 0.80 5.02
N GLU A 59 13.18 0.53 5.98
CA GLU A 59 13.12 -0.62 6.90
C GLU A 59 11.87 -0.55 7.77
N GLU A 60 11.54 0.65 8.26
CA GLU A 60 10.32 0.86 9.05
C GLU A 60 9.06 0.65 8.19
N ILE A 61 9.04 1.15 6.96
CA ILE A 61 7.94 0.89 6.00
C ILE A 61 7.77 -0.61 5.79
N TYR A 62 8.86 -1.33 5.52
CA TYR A 62 8.84 -2.77 5.32
C TYR A 62 8.29 -3.49 6.55
N LYS A 63 8.79 -3.14 7.74
CA LYS A 63 8.31 -3.72 9.01
C LYS A 63 6.81 -3.50 9.21
N ILE A 64 6.31 -2.28 8.98
CA ILE A 64 4.87 -1.98 9.12
C ILE A 64 4.02 -2.85 8.18
N ILE A 65 4.49 -3.09 6.95
CA ILE A 65 3.79 -3.93 5.98
C ILE A 65 3.76 -5.38 6.46
N ILE A 66 4.89 -5.94 6.87
CA ILE A 66 4.98 -7.32 7.35
C ILE A 66 4.14 -7.52 8.61
N ASP A 67 4.28 -6.65 9.62
CA ASP A 67 3.52 -6.75 10.88
C ASP A 67 1.99 -6.76 10.60
N MET A 68 1.51 -5.91 9.68
CA MET A 68 0.08 -5.86 9.31
C MET A 68 -0.35 -7.08 8.48
N ASP A 69 0.53 -7.65 7.66
CA ASP A 69 0.21 -8.82 6.84
C ASP A 69 0.09 -10.11 7.68
N GLU A 70 0.86 -10.21 8.77
CA GLU A 70 0.79 -11.29 9.77
C GLU A 70 -0.48 -11.22 10.63
N GLU A 71 -1.04 -10.02 10.85
CA GLU A 71 -2.27 -9.81 11.61
C GLU A 71 -3.56 -10.16 10.83
N LEU A 72 -3.49 -10.36 9.50
CA LEU A 72 -4.64 -10.45 8.58
C LEU A 72 -5.10 -11.85 8.20
#